data_AF-A0A8C7WZQ6-F1
#
_entry.id   AF-A0A8C7WZQ6-F1
#
_cell.length_a   1.000
_cell.length_b   1.000
_cell.length_c   1.000
_cell.angle_alpha   90.00
_cell.angle_beta   90.00
_cell.angle_gamma   90.00
#
_symmetry.space_group_name_H-M   'P 1'
#
loop_
_entity.id
_entity.type
_entity.pdbx_description
1 polymer ?
#
loop_
_entity_poly.entity_id
_entity_poly.type
_entity_poly.pdbx_seq_one_letter_code
_entity_poly.pdbx_strand_id
1 'polypeptide(L)'
;MVYHPNIDLEGNVCLNILREDWKPVLTINSIIYGLQYLFLEPNPEDPLNKEAAEVLQTNRRLFEQNVHRSLRGGYVGATYFERCLK
;
A
#
# COMPACT_ATOMS: atom_id res chain seq x y z
N MET A 1 5.29 -8.59 5.40
CA MET A 1 4.40 -7.98 4.37
C MET A 1 3.65 -6.80 4.96
N VAL A 2 3.18 -5.85 4.16
CA VAL A 2 2.65 -4.55 4.63
C VAL A 2 1.15 -4.42 4.41
N TYR A 3 0.43 -3.79 5.35
CA TYR A 3 -0.98 -3.45 5.19
C TYR A 3 -1.10 -2.17 4.37
N HIS A 4 -1.42 -2.28 3.08
CA HIS A 4 -1.45 -1.14 2.16
C HIS A 4 -2.48 -1.35 1.03
N PRO A 5 -3.26 -0.33 0.62
CA PRO A 5 -4.25 -0.46 -0.46
C PRO A 5 -3.69 -0.99 -1.78
N ASN A 6 -2.50 -0.54 -2.19
CA ASN A 6 -1.88 -0.87 -3.48
C ASN A 6 -0.79 -1.96 -3.40
N ILE A 7 -0.67 -2.70 -2.30
CA ILE A 7 0.28 -3.81 -2.15
C ILE A 7 -0.46 -5.01 -1.57
N ASP A 8 -0.35 -6.18 -2.20
CA ASP A 8 -0.97 -7.40 -1.69
C ASP A 8 -0.05 -8.24 -0.79
N LEU A 9 -0.57 -9.39 -0.36
CA LEU A 9 0.12 -10.39 0.46
C LEU A 9 1.06 -11.30 -0.35
N GLU A 10 1.30 -11.02 -1.63
CA GLU A 10 2.30 -11.70 -2.44
C GLU A 10 3.47 -10.76 -2.79
N GLY A 11 3.31 -9.46 -2.49
CA GLY A 11 4.29 -8.42 -2.78
C GLY A 11 4.07 -7.75 -4.14
N ASN A 12 2.97 -8.02 -4.82
CA ASN A 12 2.62 -7.30 -6.04
C ASN A 12 2.27 -5.85 -5.69
N VAL A 13 2.70 -4.92 -6.55
CA VAL A 13 2.47 -3.48 -6.37
C VAL A 13 1.62 -2.95 -7.52
N CYS A 14 0.55 -2.24 -7.18
CA CYS A 14 -0.21 -1.46 -8.16
C CYS A 14 0.33 -0.03 -8.20
N LEU A 15 1.18 0.24 -9.19
CA LEU A 15 1.68 1.57 -9.52
C LEU A 15 1.43 1.81 -11.00
N ASN A 16 0.63 2.82 -11.34
CA ASN A 16 0.19 3.14 -12.71
C ASN A 16 1.36 3.26 -13.71
N ILE A 17 2.46 3.88 -13.28
CA ILE A 17 3.64 4.03 -14.13
C ILE A 17 4.39 2.72 -14.40
N LEU A 18 4.07 1.62 -13.71
CA LEU A 18 4.58 0.27 -14.03
C LEU A 18 3.65 -0.48 -15.00
N ARG A 19 2.52 0.13 -15.39
CA ARG A 19 1.45 -0.48 -16.19
C ARG A 19 1.05 0.45 -17.33
N GLU A 20 -0.18 0.98 -17.33
CA GLU A 20 -0.78 1.78 -18.39
C GLU A 20 -0.07 3.11 -18.66
N ASP A 21 0.54 3.71 -17.62
CA ASP A 21 1.21 5.01 -17.73
C ASP A 21 2.72 4.89 -17.97
N TRP A 22 3.23 3.66 -18.20
CA TRP A 22 4.64 3.47 -18.51
C TRP A 22 5.02 4.13 -19.85
N LYS A 23 6.13 4.87 -19.84
CA LYS A 23 6.70 5.50 -21.03
C LYS A 23 8.21 5.31 -21.06
N PRO A 24 8.86 5.16 -22.23
CA PRO A 24 10.32 4.97 -22.33
C PRO A 24 11.16 6.11 -21.74
N VAL A 25 10.56 7.28 -21.53
CA VAL A 25 11.20 8.44 -20.88
C VAL A 25 11.30 8.29 -19.35
N LEU A 26 10.53 7.37 -18.75
CA LEU A 26 10.55 7.15 -17.31
C LEU A 26 11.85 6.48 -16.90
N THR A 27 12.35 6.91 -15.75
CA THR A 27 13.63 6.44 -15.19
C THR A 27 13.38 5.62 -13.94
N ILE A 28 14.41 4.92 -13.45
CA ILE A 28 14.36 4.29 -12.13
C ILE A 28 14.01 5.29 -11.02
N ASN A 29 14.49 6.54 -11.12
CA ASN A 29 14.12 7.60 -10.18
C ASN A 29 12.61 7.88 -10.20
N SER A 30 11.99 7.91 -11.38
CA SER A 30 10.54 8.06 -11.52
C SER A 30 9.78 6.95 -10.80
N ILE A 31 10.25 5.71 -10.90
CA ILE A 31 9.68 4.55 -10.20
C ILE A 31 9.84 4.69 -8.68
N ILE A 32 11.04 5.06 -8.20
CA ILE A 32 11.32 5.24 -6.77
C ILE A 32 10.41 6.33 -6.18
N TYR A 33 10.25 7.46 -6.87
CA TYR A 33 9.34 8.52 -6.44
C TYR A 33 7.89 8.06 -6.42
N GLY A 34 7.45 7.28 -7.42
CA GLY A 34 6.11 6.69 -7.44
C GLY A 34 5.87 5.76 -6.25
N LEU A 35 6.84 4.90 -5.93
CA LEU A 35 6.78 4.02 -4.76
C LEU A 35 6.74 4.81 -3.44
N GLN A 36 7.58 5.84 -3.30
CA GLN A 36 7.56 6.71 -2.13
C GLN A 36 6.20 7.41 -1.98
N TYR A 37 5.66 7.89 -3.09
CA TYR A 37 4.38 8.59 -3.11
C TYR A 37 3.23 7.68 -2.66
N LEU A 38 3.22 6.39 -3.03
CA LEU A 38 2.21 5.44 -2.54
C LEU A 38 2.14 5.37 -1.01
N PHE A 39 3.27 5.46 -0.31
CA PHE A 39 3.28 5.47 1.16
C PHE A 39 2.85 6.80 1.78
N LEU A 40 2.96 7.91 1.02
CA LEU A 40 2.50 9.22 1.46
C LEU A 40 0.99 9.37 1.23
N GLU A 41 0.54 9.01 0.04
CA GLU A 41 -0.84 9.10 -0.41
C GLU A 41 -1.25 7.78 -1.09
N PRO A 42 -1.76 6.80 -0.32
CA PRO A 42 -2.24 5.55 -0.88
C PRO A 42 -3.44 5.78 -1.80
N ASN A 43 -3.50 5.05 -2.92
CA ASN A 43 -4.56 5.21 -3.91
C ASN A 43 -5.70 4.18 -3.69
N PRO A 44 -6.93 4.61 -3.37
CA PRO A 44 -8.04 3.70 -3.15
C PRO A 44 -8.81 3.29 -4.42
N GLU A 45 -8.52 3.88 -5.59
CA GLU A 45 -9.28 3.68 -6.84
C GLU A 45 -8.99 2.34 -7.53
N ASP A 46 -7.74 1.86 -7.50
CA ASP A 46 -7.35 0.53 -8.01
C ASP A 46 -6.57 -0.28 -6.95
N PRO A 47 -7.25 -0.76 -5.89
CA PRO A 47 -6.59 -1.40 -4.77
C PRO A 47 -6.38 -2.90 -5.00
N LEU A 48 -5.18 -3.39 -4.67
CA LEU A 48 -4.91 -4.81 -4.54
C LEU A 48 -5.44 -5.35 -3.20
N ASN A 49 -5.44 -4.52 -2.16
CA ASN A 49 -6.04 -4.82 -0.87
C ASN A 49 -7.32 -4.00 -0.69
N LYS A 50 -8.45 -4.60 -1.07
CA LYS A 50 -9.77 -3.95 -1.05
C LYS A 50 -10.21 -3.54 0.36
N GLU A 51 -9.93 -4.36 1.36
CA GLU A 51 -10.23 -4.05 2.77
C GLU A 51 -9.47 -2.80 3.23
N ALA A 52 -8.17 -2.73 2.93
CA ALA A 52 -7.36 -1.56 3.28
C ALA A 52 -7.85 -0.28 2.60
N ALA A 53 -8.26 -0.37 1.33
CA ALA A 53 -8.81 0.76 0.59
C ALA A 53 -10.18 1.22 1.12
N GLU A 54 -11.07 0.28 1.44
CA GLU A 54 -12.37 0.59 2.01
C GLU A 54 -12.22 1.29 3.37
N VAL A 55 -11.36 0.78 4.25
CA VAL A 55 -11.10 1.39 5.56
C VAL A 55 -10.46 2.77 5.39
N LEU A 56 -9.57 2.97 4.41
CA LEU A 56 -8.98 4.28 4.11
C LEU A 56 -10.05 5.32 3.74
N GLN A 57 -11.01 4.94 2.88
CA GLN A 57 -12.09 5.83 2.43
C GLN A 57 -13.13 6.10 3.53
N THR A 58 -13.50 5.07 4.30
CA THR A 58 -14.62 5.14 5.26
C THR A 58 -14.18 5.62 6.64
N ASN A 59 -12.98 5.27 7.11
CA ASN A 59 -12.48 5.61 8.43
C ASN A 59 -10.95 5.71 8.46
N ARG A 60 -10.45 6.89 8.07
CA ARG A 60 -9.01 7.17 8.01
C ARG A 60 -8.28 6.95 9.35
N ARG A 61 -8.94 7.18 10.49
CA ARG A 61 -8.34 6.93 11.82
C ARG A 61 -8.18 5.44 12.11
N LEU A 62 -9.16 4.61 11.73
CA LEU A 62 -9.05 3.16 11.83
C LEU A 62 -7.96 2.63 10.89
N PHE A 63 -7.86 3.17 9.67
CA PHE A 63 -6.79 2.82 8.74
C PHE A 63 -5.41 3.05 9.37
N GLU A 64 -5.18 4.25 9.95
CA GLU A 64 -3.93 4.59 10.65
C GLU A 64 -3.63 3.61 11.81
N GLN A 65 -4.65 3.25 12.60
CA GLN A 65 -4.49 2.26 13.67
C GLN A 65 -4.09 0.88 13.14
N ASN A 66 -4.72 0.42 12.05
CA ASN A 66 -4.40 -0.87 11.42
C ASN A 66 -2.99 -0.87 10.84
N VAL A 67 -2.56 0.24 10.23
CA VAL A 67 -1.17 0.43 9.78
C VAL A 67 -0.21 0.32 10.96
N HIS A 68 -0.41 1.07 12.05
CA HIS A 68 0.47 0.98 13.22
C HIS A 68 0.50 -0.41 13.86
N ARG A 69 -0.64 -1.10 13.90
CA ARG A 69 -0.74 -2.46 14.43
C ARG A 69 0.03 -3.45 13.56
N SER A 70 -0.18 -3.43 12.24
CA SER A 70 0.50 -4.33 11.31
C SER A 70 2.02 -4.10 11.30
N LEU A 71 2.49 -2.84 11.30
CA LEU A 71 3.92 -2.50 11.34
C LEU A 71 4.65 -3.10 12.56
N ARG A 72 3.98 -3.18 13.72
CA ARG A 72 4.54 -3.72 14.96
C ARG A 72 4.54 -5.26 15.03
N GLY A 73 3.88 -5.92 14.07
CA GLY A 73 3.61 -7.35 14.09
C GLY A 73 2.27 -7.63 14.78
N GLY A 74 1.24 -7.99 14.02
CA GLY A 74 -0.10 -8.17 14.59
C GLY A 74 -1.18 -8.51 13.56
N TYR A 75 -2.37 -8.80 14.07
CA TYR A 75 -3.53 -9.13 13.23
C TYR A 75 -4.32 -7.89 12.82
N VAL A 76 -4.69 -7.82 11.55
CA VAL A 76 -5.77 -6.97 11.03
C VAL A 76 -6.81 -7.91 10.43
N GLY A 77 -8.02 -7.92 11.00
CA GLY A 77 -9.02 -8.94 10.70
C GLY A 77 -8.50 -10.34 11.03
N ALA A 78 -8.55 -11.25 10.05
CA ALA A 78 -8.05 -12.61 10.16
C ALA A 78 -6.57 -12.78 9.72
N THR A 79 -5.96 -11.72 9.19
CA THR A 79 -4.62 -11.78 8.57
C THR A 79 -3.55 -11.29 9.54
N TYR A 80 -2.51 -12.09 9.74
CA TYR A 80 -1.32 -11.69 10.50
C TYR A 80 -0.31 -10.98 9.60
N PHE A 81 0.18 -9.81 10.05
CA PHE A 81 1.25 -9.07 9.40
C PHE A 81 2.52 -9.17 10.24
N GLU A 82 3.63 -9.57 9.62
CA GLU A 82 4.95 -9.60 10.25
C GLU A 82 5.46 -8.19 10.58
N ARG A 83 6.21 -8.07 11.68
CA ARG A 83 6.81 -6.81 12.10
C ARG A 83 7.79 -6.28 11.03
N CYS A 84 7.66 -5.01 10.69
CA CYS A 84 8.51 -4.34 9.69
C CYS A 84 8.99 -2.93 10.11
N LEU A 85 8.86 -2.59 11.40
CA LEU A 85 9.55 -1.43 11.97
C LEU A 85 11.06 -1.67 12.06
N LYS A 86 11.84 -0.68 11.63
CA LYS A 86 13.29 -0.61 11.86
C LYS A 86 13.65 -0.55 13.34
#